data_AF-A0A2D5GZV1-F1
#
_entry.id   AF-A0A2D5GZV1-F1
#
_cell.length_a   1.000
_cell.length_b   1.000
_cell.length_c   1.000
_cell.angle_alpha   90.00
_cell.angle_beta   90.00
_cell.angle_gamma   90.00
#
_symmetry.space_group_name_H-M   'P 1'
#
loop_
_entity.id
_entity.type
_entity.pdbx_description
1 polymer ?
#
loop_
_entity_poly.entity_id
_entity_poly.type
_entity_poly.pdbx_seq_one_letter_code
_entity_poly.pdbx_strand_id
1 'polypeptide(L)'
;MLSDSCHTLAVFQSSVNQMSQNNPNSDSQNSETIPLQQTPGVEVSAEVEPAKAVTEKDVSLKEKKKPETNQRLVSLDAYRGFVMLAMASGGLAIASVVRNSPEVLDQYNGTQWESSWKTLWQTLSYQLSHVEWTGAGFWDLIQPSFMFMVGVSMPFSVRKRRQKGDSTFKIWMHAIFRAVLLVALGVFLSSQSGPQTNFTFANVLCQIGLGYLVVFFYVNRSFVTQMIGVVTILGGYWFFFYQYMPPEDELAAVKTYLKEVQHKDEAEWSQFSGIGSAWNKHTNAAAAVDRQL
;
A
#
# COMPACT_ATOMS: atom_id res chain seq x y z
N MET A 1 -20.04 47.03 15.82
CA MET A 1 -19.48 45.76 15.31
C MET A 1 -17.93 45.71 15.32
N LEU A 2 -17.26 46.42 16.24
CA LEU A 2 -15.80 46.32 16.44
C LEU A 2 -15.42 46.28 17.95
N SER A 3 -16.37 45.94 18.83
CA SER A 3 -16.15 45.88 20.29
C SER A 3 -16.14 44.46 20.86
N ASP A 4 -16.73 43.48 20.17
CA ASP A 4 -16.82 42.08 20.66
C ASP A 4 -15.60 41.22 20.29
N SER A 5 -14.74 41.68 19.37
CA SER A 5 -13.53 40.96 18.98
C SER A 5 -12.36 41.15 19.96
N CYS A 6 -12.39 42.17 20.83
CA CYS A 6 -11.30 42.43 21.77
C CYS A 6 -11.43 41.61 23.08
N HIS A 7 -12.67 41.31 23.49
CA HIS A 7 -12.93 40.50 24.70
C HIS A 7 -12.64 39.00 24.50
N THR A 8 -12.77 38.49 23.27
CA THR A 8 -12.55 37.07 22.96
C THR A 8 -11.06 36.70 22.89
N LEU A 9 -10.19 37.64 22.52
CA LEU A 9 -8.73 37.42 22.51
C LEU A 9 -8.09 37.50 23.91
N ALA A 10 -8.65 38.29 24.83
CA ALA A 10 -8.13 38.40 26.20
C ALA A 10 -8.34 37.12 27.02
N VAL A 11 -9.44 36.38 26.79
CA VAL A 11 -9.73 35.11 27.48
C VAL A 11 -8.86 33.97 26.97
N PHE A 12 -8.47 34.00 25.69
CA PHE A 12 -7.60 32.98 25.08
C PHE A 12 -6.14 33.12 25.54
N GLN A 13 -5.63 34.34 25.70
CA GLN A 13 -4.27 34.59 26.19
C GLN A 13 -4.09 34.19 27.67
N SER A 14 -5.13 34.30 28.50
CA SER A 14 -5.11 33.90 29.90
C SER A 14 -5.06 32.37 30.08
N SER A 15 -5.70 31.61 29.19
CA SER A 15 -5.68 30.13 29.23
C SER A 15 -4.35 29.52 28.76
N VAL A 16 -3.63 30.20 27.86
CA VAL A 16 -2.31 29.73 27.39
C VAL A 16 -1.22 29.94 28.46
N ASN A 17 -1.31 31.00 29.26
CA ASN A 17 -0.35 31.25 30.35
C ASN A 17 -0.51 30.32 31.57
N GLN A 18 -1.65 29.62 31.73
CA GLN A 18 -1.82 28.64 32.81
C GLN A 18 -1.40 27.21 32.46
N MET A 19 -1.15 26.87 31.20
CA MET A 19 -0.75 25.50 30.83
C MET A 19 0.77 25.27 30.79
N SER A 20 1.58 26.33 30.96
CA SER A 20 3.05 26.26 30.90
C SER A 20 3.74 26.13 32.28
N GLN A 21 2.98 26.01 33.38
CA GLN A 21 3.53 25.99 34.75
C GLN A 21 3.52 24.63 35.48
N ASN A 22 3.24 23.51 34.81
CA ASN A 22 3.30 22.19 35.46
C ASN A 22 4.32 21.25 34.80
N ASN A 23 5.60 21.59 34.93
CA ASN A 23 6.70 20.67 34.70
C ASN A 23 7.77 20.80 35.79
N PRO A 24 7.69 20.01 36.88
CA PRO A 24 8.83 19.86 37.78
C PRO A 24 9.62 18.62 37.34
N ASN A 25 10.88 18.84 36.94
CA ASN A 25 12.06 17.98 37.14
C ASN A 25 12.94 17.91 35.89
N SER A 26 13.94 18.80 35.82
CA SER A 26 15.35 18.40 35.81
C SER A 26 16.21 19.65 35.71
N ASP A 27 16.85 20.04 36.80
CA ASP A 27 18.26 20.47 36.83
C ASP A 27 18.60 20.96 38.24
N SER A 28 19.42 20.19 38.96
CA SER A 28 20.62 20.68 39.65
C SER A 28 21.21 19.59 40.54
N GLN A 29 22.50 19.35 40.34
CA GLN A 29 23.42 18.63 41.22
C GLN A 29 23.32 19.10 42.68
N ASN A 30 23.48 18.20 43.64
CA ASN A 30 24.57 18.27 44.63
C ASN A 30 24.58 17.07 45.59
N SER A 31 25.80 16.59 45.82
CA SER A 31 26.21 15.62 46.83
C SER A 31 26.13 16.26 48.21
N GLU A 32 25.47 15.63 49.18
CA GLU A 32 25.72 15.89 50.61
C GLU A 32 25.48 14.64 51.47
N THR A 33 26.42 14.41 52.36
CA THR A 33 26.62 13.26 53.25
C THR A 33 26.15 13.53 54.68
N ILE A 34 25.50 12.54 55.33
CA ILE A 34 25.54 12.18 56.79
C ILE A 34 24.84 13.21 57.75
N PRO A 35 24.17 12.88 58.90
CA PRO A 35 24.41 11.77 59.85
C PRO A 35 23.21 10.98 60.44
N LEU A 36 23.62 9.90 61.10
CA LEU A 36 22.95 9.05 62.10
C LEU A 36 22.21 9.85 63.21
N GLN A 37 21.02 9.38 63.57
CA GLN A 37 20.44 9.56 64.91
C GLN A 37 20.03 8.19 65.48
N GLN A 38 20.64 7.82 66.61
CA GLN A 38 20.23 6.74 67.51
C GLN A 38 19.17 7.28 68.48
N THR A 39 18.08 6.56 68.77
CA THR A 39 17.80 5.75 69.99
C THR A 39 16.27 5.79 70.22
N PRO A 40 15.66 5.02 71.15
CA PRO A 40 16.10 3.87 71.93
C PRO A 40 15.16 2.64 71.76
N GLY A 41 15.55 1.54 72.40
CA GLY A 41 15.03 0.20 72.18
C GLY A 41 13.61 -0.09 72.66
N VAL A 42 13.05 -1.11 72.03
CA VAL A 42 12.12 -2.06 72.65
C VAL A 42 12.62 -3.45 72.30
N GLU A 43 13.02 -4.17 73.33
CA GLU A 43 13.57 -5.50 73.31
C GLU A 43 12.42 -6.50 73.51
N VAL A 44 12.17 -7.39 72.54
CA VAL A 44 11.38 -8.62 72.76
C VAL A 44 12.01 -9.77 71.96
N SER A 45 12.75 -10.59 72.69
CA SER A 45 13.00 -12.03 72.62
C SER A 45 12.83 -12.82 71.30
N ALA A 46 13.99 -13.33 70.85
CA ALA A 46 14.29 -14.73 70.50
C ALA A 46 13.31 -15.56 69.64
N GLU A 47 13.73 -15.88 68.41
CA GLU A 47 14.01 -17.25 67.93
C GLU A 47 14.71 -17.12 66.55
N VAL A 48 15.94 -17.63 66.43
CA VAL A 48 16.70 -17.65 65.16
C VAL A 48 16.31 -18.92 64.41
N GLU A 49 15.45 -18.79 63.40
CA GLU A 49 15.25 -19.82 62.38
C GLU A 49 16.26 -19.57 61.24
N PRO A 50 17.14 -20.51 60.87
CA PRO A 50 18.18 -20.24 59.88
C PRO A 50 17.56 -20.05 58.50
N ALA A 51 17.99 -18.97 57.84
CA ALA A 51 17.64 -18.60 56.49
C ALA A 51 17.61 -19.80 55.53
N LYS A 52 16.42 -20.14 55.03
CA LYS A 52 16.29 -20.94 53.80
C LYS A 52 16.97 -20.16 52.68
N ALA A 53 18.08 -20.72 52.20
CA ALA A 53 18.78 -20.27 51.01
C ALA A 53 17.76 -20.12 49.87
N VAL A 54 17.47 -18.87 49.51
CA VAL A 54 16.80 -18.56 48.25
C VAL A 54 17.79 -18.95 47.16
N THR A 55 17.54 -20.10 46.56
CA THR A 55 18.28 -20.57 45.41
C THR A 55 18.23 -19.51 44.31
N GLU A 56 19.38 -19.20 43.72
CA GLU A 56 19.59 -18.29 42.59
C GLU A 56 18.62 -18.56 41.40
N LYS A 57 18.03 -19.76 41.35
CA LYS A 57 16.99 -20.15 40.40
C LYS A 57 15.65 -19.41 40.55
N ASP A 58 15.32 -18.88 41.73
CA ASP A 58 14.03 -18.22 41.97
C ASP A 58 14.03 -16.73 41.56
N VAL A 59 15.22 -16.14 41.39
CA VAL A 59 15.37 -14.77 40.86
C VAL A 59 15.31 -14.76 39.33
N SER A 60 15.62 -15.88 38.67
CA SER A 60 15.64 -15.98 37.21
C SER A 60 14.26 -16.11 36.54
N LEU A 61 13.17 -16.33 37.29
CA LEU A 61 11.82 -16.50 36.73
C LEU A 61 10.97 -15.22 36.71
N LYS A 62 11.57 -14.07 37.03
CA LYS A 62 10.95 -12.74 36.87
C LYS A 62 11.70 -11.88 35.86
N GLU A 63 12.22 -12.48 34.80
CA GLU A 63 12.43 -11.71 33.58
C GLU A 63 11.05 -11.36 33.01
N LYS A 64 10.49 -10.23 33.46
CA LYS A 64 9.28 -9.64 32.92
C LYS A 64 9.47 -9.50 31.42
N LYS A 65 8.89 -10.43 30.65
CA LYS A 65 8.76 -10.33 29.21
C LYS A 65 8.11 -8.98 28.92
N LYS A 66 8.93 -8.01 28.51
CA LYS A 66 8.49 -6.66 28.12
C LYS A 66 7.31 -6.87 27.16
N PRO A 67 6.15 -6.23 27.36
CA PRO A 67 5.02 -6.41 26.46
C PRO A 67 5.55 -6.13 25.05
N GLU A 68 5.42 -7.11 24.14
CA GLU A 68 5.84 -6.95 22.75
C GLU A 68 5.14 -5.68 22.23
N THR A 69 5.88 -4.58 22.17
CA THR A 69 5.38 -3.34 21.61
C THR A 69 4.99 -3.69 20.19
N ASN A 70 3.74 -3.38 19.82
CA ASN A 70 3.24 -3.50 18.46
C ASN A 70 4.08 -2.60 17.56
N GLN A 71 5.27 -3.04 17.17
CA GLN A 71 6.17 -2.30 16.29
C GLN A 71 5.50 -2.26 14.94
N ARG A 72 4.99 -1.08 14.60
CA ARG A 72 4.54 -0.78 13.25
C ARG A 72 5.76 -0.87 12.33
N LEU A 73 5.58 -1.47 11.16
CA LEU A 73 6.64 -1.55 10.16
C LEU A 73 6.79 -0.18 9.51
N VAL A 74 7.72 0.62 10.03
CA VAL A 74 7.97 1.99 9.56
C VAL A 74 8.33 2.02 8.07
N SER A 75 9.07 1.02 7.59
CA SER A 75 9.40 0.89 6.16
C SER A 75 8.15 0.69 5.29
N LEU A 76 7.17 -0.09 5.76
CA LEU A 76 5.93 -0.34 5.03
C LEU A 76 5.02 0.89 5.04
N ASP A 77 4.98 1.61 6.16
CA ASP A 77 4.24 2.87 6.27
C ASP A 77 4.87 3.95 5.37
N ALA A 78 6.21 4.05 5.33
CA ALA A 78 6.94 4.97 4.45
C ALA A 78 6.73 4.64 2.96
N TYR A 79 6.83 3.36 2.59
CA TYR A 79 6.57 2.92 1.21
C TYR A 79 5.12 3.18 0.78
N ARG A 80 4.15 2.97 1.68
CA ARG A 80 2.75 3.35 1.44
C ARG A 80 2.59 4.83 1.21
N GLY A 81 3.21 5.67 2.05
CA GLY A 81 3.20 7.12 1.88
C GLY A 81 3.79 7.55 0.53
N PHE A 82 4.91 6.93 0.15
CA PHE A 82 5.53 7.16 -1.16
C PHE A 82 4.59 6.80 -2.32
N VAL A 83 3.95 5.63 -2.31
CA VAL A 83 3.02 5.22 -3.38
C VAL A 83 1.79 6.14 -3.43
N MET A 84 1.26 6.57 -2.28
CA MET A 84 0.15 7.53 -2.25
C MET A 84 0.56 8.90 -2.82
N LEU A 85 1.77 9.37 -2.52
CA LEU A 85 2.32 10.60 -3.08
C LEU A 85 2.56 10.48 -4.59
N ALA A 86 3.09 9.35 -5.04
CA ALA A 86 3.28 9.05 -6.46
C ALA A 86 1.95 9.01 -7.23
N MET A 87 0.90 8.43 -6.65
CA MET A 87 -0.44 8.45 -7.25
C MET A 87 -1.04 9.86 -7.26
N ALA A 88 -0.80 10.68 -6.23
CA ALA A 88 -1.24 12.07 -6.23
C ALA A 88 -0.51 12.92 -7.30
N SER A 89 0.76 12.61 -7.60
CA SER A 89 1.57 13.42 -8.52
C SER A 89 1.15 13.31 -9.98
N GLY A 90 0.69 12.15 -10.47
CA GLY A 90 0.08 12.07 -11.81
C GLY A 90 -1.30 12.71 -11.88
N GLY A 91 -1.97 12.91 -10.74
CA GLY A 91 -3.14 13.78 -10.64
C GLY A 91 -2.85 15.27 -10.93
N LEU A 92 -1.57 15.69 -10.89
CA LEU A 92 -1.14 17.04 -11.28
C LEU A 92 -1.10 17.26 -12.80
N ALA A 93 -1.49 16.24 -13.59
CA ALA A 93 -1.68 16.34 -15.04
C ALA A 93 -0.43 16.78 -15.83
N ILE A 94 0.78 16.53 -15.31
CA ILE A 94 2.06 16.87 -15.95
C ILE A 94 2.14 16.30 -17.38
N ALA A 95 1.73 15.04 -17.57
CA ALA A 95 1.67 14.41 -18.89
C ALA A 95 0.63 15.10 -19.82
N SER A 96 -0.48 15.58 -19.27
CA SER A 96 -1.51 16.31 -20.03
C SER A 96 -1.05 17.70 -20.44
N VAL A 97 -0.25 18.38 -19.61
CA VAL A 97 0.34 19.69 -19.94
C VAL A 97 1.27 19.57 -21.15
N VAL A 98 2.14 18.56 -21.18
CA VAL A 98 3.03 18.32 -22.34
C VAL A 98 2.24 17.99 -23.60
N ARG A 99 1.12 17.28 -23.50
CA ARG A 99 0.27 16.93 -24.65
C ARG A 99 -0.56 18.11 -25.17
N ASN A 100 -1.07 18.96 -24.27
CA ASN A 100 -1.99 20.05 -24.60
C ASN A 100 -1.29 21.39 -24.85
N SER A 101 -0.05 21.55 -24.40
CA SER A 101 0.72 22.80 -24.52
C SER A 101 2.16 22.49 -24.94
N PRO A 102 2.39 22.18 -26.23
CA PRO A 102 3.73 21.90 -26.75
C PRO A 102 4.69 23.08 -26.58
N GLU A 103 4.17 24.31 -26.44
CA GLU A 103 4.93 25.52 -26.12
C GLU A 103 5.78 25.40 -24.85
N VAL A 104 5.37 24.57 -23.88
CA VAL A 104 6.14 24.31 -22.65
C VAL A 104 7.48 23.65 -22.97
N LEU A 105 7.54 22.80 -24.00
CA LEU A 105 8.79 22.17 -24.44
C LEU A 105 9.72 23.17 -25.14
N ASP A 106 9.15 24.17 -25.80
CA ASP A 106 9.87 25.15 -26.61
C ASP A 106 10.28 26.41 -25.83
N GLN A 107 9.87 26.52 -24.57
CA GLN A 107 10.13 27.68 -23.70
C GLN A 107 11.62 28.09 -23.60
N TYR A 108 12.54 27.13 -23.77
CA TYR A 108 13.99 27.33 -23.66
C TYR A 108 14.75 27.11 -24.97
N ASN A 109 14.06 27.08 -26.11
CA ASN A 109 14.70 26.91 -27.43
C ASN A 109 15.77 27.98 -27.69
N GLY A 110 16.95 27.55 -28.12
CA GLY A 110 18.10 28.45 -28.37
C GLY A 110 18.93 28.82 -27.13
N THR A 111 18.62 28.26 -25.96
CA THR A 111 19.46 28.39 -24.75
C THR A 111 20.29 27.12 -24.51
N GLN A 112 21.36 27.24 -23.72
CA GLN A 112 22.18 26.08 -23.31
C GLN A 112 21.39 24.99 -22.54
N TRP A 113 20.18 25.30 -22.07
CA TRP A 113 19.33 24.40 -21.28
C TRP A 113 18.27 23.67 -22.11
N GLU A 114 18.17 23.93 -23.42
CA GLU A 114 17.13 23.36 -24.30
C GLU A 114 17.05 21.84 -24.19
N SER A 115 18.19 21.15 -24.37
CA SER A 115 18.25 19.69 -24.33
C SER A 115 17.85 19.13 -22.98
N SER A 116 18.28 19.76 -21.88
CA SER A 116 17.96 19.33 -20.52
C SER A 116 16.48 19.51 -20.19
N TRP A 117 15.89 20.64 -20.61
CA TRP A 117 14.48 20.94 -20.39
C TRP A 117 13.56 20.00 -21.17
N LYS A 118 13.81 19.82 -22.48
CA LYS A 118 13.04 18.89 -23.32
C LYS A 118 13.13 17.46 -22.78
N THR A 119 14.33 16.99 -22.45
CA THR A 119 14.54 15.64 -21.90
C THR A 119 13.81 15.44 -20.58
N LEU A 120 13.85 16.43 -19.68
CA LEU A 120 13.14 16.38 -18.40
C LEU A 120 11.63 16.22 -18.59
N TRP A 121 11.00 17.11 -19.37
CA TRP A 121 9.55 17.09 -19.57
C TRP A 121 9.08 15.88 -20.36
N GLN A 122 9.84 15.44 -21.36
CA GLN A 122 9.54 14.22 -22.11
C GLN A 122 9.64 12.98 -21.20
N THR A 123 10.67 12.90 -20.36
CA THR A 123 10.84 11.79 -19.41
C THR A 123 9.74 11.80 -18.36
N LEU A 124 9.41 12.96 -17.78
CA LEU A 124 8.32 13.08 -16.81
C LEU A 124 6.97 12.73 -17.43
N SER A 125 6.71 13.17 -18.67
CA SER A 125 5.49 12.84 -19.40
C SER A 125 5.38 11.34 -19.66
N TYR A 126 6.47 10.68 -20.09
CA TYR A 126 6.51 9.23 -20.28
C TYR A 126 6.28 8.48 -18.96
N GLN A 127 6.98 8.86 -17.89
CA GLN A 127 6.90 8.16 -16.61
C GLN A 127 5.55 8.35 -15.88
N LEU A 128 4.89 9.49 -16.09
CA LEU A 128 3.58 9.80 -15.50
C LEU A 128 2.39 9.49 -16.43
N SER A 129 2.64 8.86 -17.58
CA SER A 129 1.56 8.38 -18.46
C SER A 129 1.56 6.87 -18.57
N HIS A 130 0.36 6.33 -18.86
CA HIS A 130 0.20 4.91 -19.15
C HIS A 130 0.78 4.58 -20.52
N VAL A 131 1.50 3.47 -20.59
CA VAL A 131 1.89 2.87 -21.86
C VAL A 131 0.68 2.14 -22.46
N GLU A 132 0.49 2.22 -23.78
CA GLU A 132 -0.73 1.72 -24.42
C GLU A 132 -0.84 0.17 -24.41
N TRP A 133 0.30 -0.54 -24.49
CA TRP A 133 0.34 -2.00 -24.49
C TRP A 133 1.68 -2.60 -24.09
N THR A 134 2.78 -2.20 -24.75
CA THR A 134 4.11 -2.80 -24.54
C THR A 134 5.07 -1.83 -23.89
N GLY A 135 5.67 -2.26 -22.77
CA GLY A 135 6.56 -1.45 -21.96
C GLY A 135 6.00 -1.27 -20.55
N ALA A 136 6.66 -0.44 -19.76
CA ALA A 136 6.16 -0.04 -18.45
C ALA A 136 6.61 1.39 -18.17
N GLY A 137 5.65 2.26 -17.87
CA GLY A 137 5.92 3.55 -17.23
C GLY A 137 5.97 3.39 -15.72
N PHE A 138 6.60 4.34 -15.02
CA PHE A 138 6.56 4.40 -13.56
C PHE A 138 5.12 4.40 -13.02
N TRP A 139 4.22 5.07 -13.73
CA TRP A 139 2.80 5.13 -13.39
C TRP A 139 2.11 3.74 -13.40
N ASP A 140 2.52 2.84 -14.30
CA ASP A 140 1.98 1.47 -14.37
C ASP A 140 2.40 0.61 -13.16
N LEU A 141 3.47 0.98 -12.45
CA LEU A 141 3.97 0.27 -11.27
C LEU A 141 3.20 0.59 -9.98
N ILE A 142 2.32 1.60 -9.99
CA ILE A 142 1.55 2.01 -8.81
C ILE A 142 0.61 0.88 -8.34
N GLN A 143 -0.13 0.26 -9.26
CA GLN A 143 -1.04 -0.85 -8.95
C GLN A 143 -0.29 -2.08 -8.41
N PRO A 144 0.76 -2.61 -9.06
CA PRO A 144 1.60 -3.67 -8.50
C PRO A 144 2.16 -3.34 -7.12
N SER A 145 2.56 -2.08 -6.89
CA SER A 145 3.04 -1.61 -5.58
C SER A 145 1.97 -1.75 -4.49
N PHE A 146 0.72 -1.40 -4.78
CA PHE A 146 -0.40 -1.60 -3.84
C PHE A 146 -0.66 -3.08 -3.54
N MET A 147 -0.64 -3.93 -4.56
CA MET A 147 -0.83 -5.37 -4.39
C MET A 147 0.28 -5.99 -3.54
N PHE A 148 1.53 -5.60 -3.81
CA PHE A 148 2.70 -6.03 -3.04
C PHE A 148 2.59 -5.64 -1.56
N MET A 149 2.25 -4.38 -1.27
CA MET A 149 2.06 -3.91 0.11
C MET A 149 1.01 -4.71 0.86
N VAL A 150 -0.13 -4.98 0.21
CA VAL A 150 -1.21 -5.76 0.83
C VAL A 150 -0.72 -7.19 1.10
N GLY A 151 -0.04 -7.83 0.14
CA GLY A 151 0.54 -9.16 0.29
C GLY A 151 1.53 -9.26 1.45
N VAL A 152 2.51 -8.35 1.53
CA VAL A 152 3.52 -8.34 2.59
C VAL A 152 2.90 -8.03 3.95
N SER A 153 1.89 -7.15 4.03
CA SER A 153 1.22 -6.79 5.29
C SER A 153 0.38 -7.92 5.89
N MET A 154 -0.05 -8.87 5.07
CA MET A 154 -1.01 -9.91 5.44
C MET A 154 -0.50 -10.88 6.53
N PRO A 155 0.68 -11.52 6.42
CA PRO A 155 1.19 -12.42 7.47
C PRO A 155 1.36 -11.72 8.82
N PHE A 156 1.79 -10.46 8.84
CA PHE A 156 1.89 -9.66 10.06
C PHE A 156 0.51 -9.41 10.69
N SER A 157 -0.50 -9.11 9.87
CA SER A 157 -1.89 -8.93 10.32
C SER A 157 -2.46 -10.22 10.95
N VAL A 158 -2.23 -11.36 10.32
CA VAL A 158 -2.69 -12.67 10.81
C VAL A 158 -1.99 -13.05 12.12
N ARG A 159 -0.66 -12.88 12.20
CA ARG A 159 0.12 -13.16 13.42
C ARG A 159 -0.35 -12.30 14.59
N LYS A 160 -0.59 -11.01 14.36
CA LYS A 160 -1.08 -10.09 15.38
C LYS A 160 -2.46 -10.48 15.92
N ARG A 161 -3.37 -10.95 15.06
CA ARG A 161 -4.70 -11.44 15.49
C ARG A 161 -4.62 -12.73 16.27
N ARG A 162 -3.74 -13.66 15.86
CA ARG A 162 -3.47 -14.88 16.63
C ARG A 162 -2.90 -14.60 18.00
N GLN A 163 -1.96 -13.64 18.12
CA GLN A 163 -1.42 -13.20 19.41
C GLN A 163 -2.48 -12.57 20.33
N LYS A 164 -3.53 -11.96 19.75
CA LYS A 164 -4.68 -11.45 20.49
C LYS A 164 -5.69 -12.53 20.91
N GLY A 165 -5.49 -13.79 20.53
CA GLY A 165 -6.40 -14.89 20.83
C GLY A 165 -7.65 -14.95 19.94
N ASP A 166 -7.67 -14.27 18.79
CA ASP A 166 -8.78 -14.43 17.84
C ASP A 166 -8.83 -15.87 17.30
N SER A 167 -10.02 -16.46 17.26
CA SER A 167 -10.23 -17.79 16.67
C SER A 167 -9.97 -17.78 15.16
N THR A 168 -9.52 -18.91 14.61
CA THR A 168 -9.26 -19.06 13.18
C THR A 168 -10.45 -18.65 12.32
N PHE A 169 -11.67 -19.02 12.71
CA PHE A 169 -12.90 -18.63 12.03
C PHE A 169 -13.09 -17.10 12.00
N LYS A 170 -12.84 -16.42 13.12
CA LYS A 170 -12.95 -14.96 13.21
C LYS A 170 -11.94 -14.26 12.30
N ILE A 171 -10.73 -14.80 12.16
CA ILE A 171 -9.71 -14.28 11.23
C ILE A 171 -10.18 -14.47 9.78
N TRP A 172 -10.74 -15.62 9.43
CA TRP A 172 -11.32 -15.89 8.11
C TRP A 172 -12.48 -14.95 7.77
N MET A 173 -13.45 -14.79 8.67
CA MET A 173 -14.59 -13.89 8.47
C MET A 173 -14.13 -12.45 8.29
N HIS A 174 -13.11 -12.02 9.04
CA HIS A 174 -12.55 -10.69 8.88
C HIS A 174 -11.85 -10.52 7.51
N ALA A 175 -11.14 -11.54 7.04
CA ALA A 175 -10.50 -11.54 5.73
C ALA A 175 -11.53 -11.44 4.59
N ILE A 176 -12.60 -12.24 4.66
CA ILE A 176 -13.71 -12.22 3.70
C ILE A 176 -14.43 -10.89 3.71
N PHE A 177 -14.78 -10.36 4.89
CA PHE A 177 -15.43 -9.06 5.01
C PHE A 177 -14.60 -7.95 4.36
N ARG A 178 -13.27 -7.93 4.59
CA ARG A 178 -12.37 -6.95 3.97
C ARG A 178 -12.34 -7.10 2.45
N ALA A 179 -12.27 -8.32 1.93
CA ALA A 179 -12.28 -8.57 0.49
C ALA A 179 -13.59 -8.11 -0.16
N VAL A 180 -14.74 -8.49 0.41
CA VAL A 180 -16.07 -8.09 -0.07
C VAL A 180 -16.23 -6.58 -0.01
N LEU A 181 -15.81 -5.92 1.08
CA LEU A 181 -15.88 -4.46 1.20
C LEU A 181 -15.07 -3.75 0.12
N LEU A 182 -13.86 -4.24 -0.21
CA LEU A 182 -13.02 -3.66 -1.26
C LEU A 182 -13.63 -3.86 -2.65
N VAL A 183 -14.20 -5.04 -2.93
CA VAL A 183 -14.88 -5.31 -4.19
C VAL A 183 -16.14 -4.44 -4.32
N ALA A 184 -16.96 -4.37 -3.26
CA ALA A 184 -18.16 -3.53 -3.25
C ALA A 184 -17.83 -2.05 -3.46
N LEU A 185 -16.77 -1.55 -2.80
CA LEU A 185 -16.31 -0.18 -3.00
C LEU A 185 -15.78 0.04 -4.43
N GLY A 186 -15.07 -0.93 -4.99
CA GLY A 186 -14.60 -0.87 -6.38
C GLY A 186 -15.76 -0.80 -7.39
N VAL A 187 -16.75 -1.68 -7.25
CA VAL A 187 -17.96 -1.67 -8.09
C VAL A 187 -18.74 -0.37 -7.91
N PHE A 188 -18.87 0.13 -6.68
CA PHE A 188 -19.54 1.39 -6.39
C PHE A 188 -18.86 2.57 -7.10
N LEU A 189 -17.53 2.68 -7.00
CA LEU A 189 -16.77 3.75 -7.66
C LEU A 189 -16.87 3.68 -9.18
N SER A 190 -16.90 2.49 -9.76
CA SER A 190 -17.07 2.31 -11.22
C SER A 190 -18.48 2.56 -11.71
N SER A 191 -19.48 2.29 -10.87
CA SER A 191 -20.88 2.57 -11.16
C SER A 191 -21.23 4.05 -11.03
N GLN A 192 -20.38 4.88 -10.41
CA GLN A 192 -20.71 6.27 -10.13
C GLN A 192 -20.80 7.13 -11.41
N SER A 193 -20.13 6.73 -12.48
CA SER A 193 -20.00 7.49 -13.73
C SER A 193 -21.07 7.18 -14.78
N GLY A 194 -22.02 6.26 -14.53
CA GLY A 194 -23.01 5.82 -15.53
C GLY A 194 -24.42 5.61 -14.96
N PRO A 195 -25.45 5.54 -15.82
CA PRO A 195 -26.84 5.33 -15.42
C PRO A 195 -27.16 3.88 -14.97
N GLN A 196 -26.22 2.95 -15.17
CA GLN A 196 -26.36 1.52 -14.87
C GLN A 196 -25.19 1.04 -14.01
N THR A 197 -25.42 0.02 -13.19
CA THR A 197 -24.36 -0.58 -12.37
C THR A 197 -23.34 -1.30 -13.23
N ASN A 198 -22.15 -0.73 -13.33
CA ASN A 198 -21.06 -1.31 -14.12
C ASN A 198 -20.28 -2.31 -13.26
N PHE A 199 -20.51 -3.60 -13.50
CA PHE A 199 -19.82 -4.71 -12.83
C PHE A 199 -18.42 -4.95 -13.41
N THR A 200 -17.60 -3.91 -13.46
CA THR A 200 -16.20 -4.05 -13.90
C THR A 200 -15.29 -4.41 -12.72
N PHE A 201 -14.65 -5.57 -12.83
CA PHE A 201 -13.64 -6.03 -11.88
C PHE A 201 -12.22 -5.60 -12.25
N ALA A 202 -12.07 -4.82 -13.33
CA ALA A 202 -10.78 -4.33 -13.81
C ALA A 202 -10.16 -3.30 -12.87
N ASN A 203 -10.93 -2.69 -11.98
CA ASN A 203 -10.45 -1.67 -11.05
C ASN A 203 -9.50 -2.23 -9.99
N VAL A 204 -8.51 -1.42 -9.61
CA VAL A 204 -7.48 -1.76 -8.63
C VAL A 204 -8.09 -2.26 -7.31
N LEU A 205 -9.18 -1.64 -6.83
CA LEU A 205 -9.84 -2.04 -5.58
C LEU A 205 -10.42 -3.46 -5.66
N CYS A 206 -11.11 -3.78 -6.76
CA CYS A 206 -11.67 -5.11 -7.00
C CYS A 206 -10.55 -6.15 -7.10
N GLN A 207 -9.48 -5.85 -7.85
CA GLN A 207 -8.35 -6.75 -8.00
C GLN A 207 -7.62 -7.02 -6.67
N ILE A 208 -7.41 -5.99 -5.84
CA ILE A 208 -6.85 -6.15 -4.49
C ILE A 208 -7.80 -7.00 -3.62
N GLY A 209 -9.11 -6.76 -3.67
CA GLY A 209 -10.09 -7.51 -2.90
C GLY A 209 -10.14 -9.00 -3.26
N LEU A 210 -10.20 -9.31 -4.55
CA LEU A 210 -10.20 -10.69 -5.07
C LEU A 210 -8.86 -11.39 -4.77
N GLY A 211 -7.74 -10.73 -5.05
CA GLY A 211 -6.41 -11.26 -4.78
C GLY A 211 -6.14 -11.48 -3.28
N TYR A 212 -6.76 -10.68 -2.40
CA TYR A 212 -6.61 -10.81 -0.95
C TYR A 212 -7.01 -12.20 -0.45
N LEU A 213 -8.12 -12.76 -0.94
CA LEU A 213 -8.59 -14.09 -0.51
C LEU A 213 -7.67 -15.20 -0.97
N VAL A 214 -7.21 -15.12 -2.22
CA VAL A 214 -6.27 -16.08 -2.80
C VAL A 214 -4.98 -16.08 -1.97
N VAL A 215 -4.37 -14.91 -1.75
CA VAL A 215 -3.13 -14.81 -0.96
C VAL A 215 -3.36 -15.23 0.49
N PHE A 216 -4.50 -14.90 1.10
CA PHE A 216 -4.83 -15.29 2.47
C PHE A 216 -4.82 -16.80 2.67
N PHE A 217 -5.28 -17.57 1.67
CA PHE A 217 -5.21 -19.02 1.68
C PHE A 217 -3.76 -19.55 1.76
N TYR A 218 -2.79 -18.81 1.21
CA TYR A 218 -1.36 -19.17 1.17
C TYR A 218 -0.54 -18.71 2.39
N VAL A 219 -1.05 -17.80 3.23
CA VAL A 219 -0.28 -17.16 4.35
C VAL A 219 0.34 -18.15 5.34
N ASN A 220 -0.25 -19.33 5.53
CA ASN A 220 0.26 -20.35 6.47
C ASN A 220 0.71 -21.63 5.77
N ARG A 221 0.89 -21.59 4.45
CA ARG A 221 1.37 -22.74 3.68
C ARG A 221 2.89 -22.72 3.62
N SER A 222 3.47 -23.89 3.34
CA SER A 222 4.92 -24.01 3.16
C SER A 222 5.40 -23.14 2.01
N PHE A 223 6.67 -22.72 2.06
CA PHE A 223 7.29 -21.95 0.97
C PHE A 223 7.16 -22.67 -0.39
N VAL A 224 7.32 -24.00 -0.40
CA VAL A 224 7.15 -24.82 -1.60
C VAL A 224 5.73 -24.71 -2.15
N THR A 225 4.70 -24.79 -1.29
CA THR A 225 3.31 -24.61 -1.71
C THR A 225 3.07 -23.23 -2.31
N GLN A 226 3.68 -22.18 -1.74
CA GLN A 226 3.58 -20.82 -2.26
C GLN A 226 4.24 -20.72 -3.65
N MET A 227 5.43 -21.30 -3.83
CA MET A 227 6.12 -21.33 -5.12
C MET A 227 5.35 -22.11 -6.18
N ILE A 228 4.77 -23.25 -5.82
CA ILE A 228 3.88 -24.01 -6.72
C ILE A 228 2.69 -23.12 -7.13
N GLY A 229 2.06 -22.43 -6.18
CA GLY A 229 0.97 -21.49 -6.48
C GLY A 229 1.39 -20.39 -7.47
N VAL A 230 2.55 -19.78 -7.26
CA VAL A 230 3.09 -18.75 -8.17
C VAL A 230 3.34 -19.31 -9.56
N VAL A 231 4.01 -20.46 -9.67
CA VAL A 231 4.29 -21.12 -10.96
C VAL A 231 3.00 -21.54 -11.66
N THR A 232 2.02 -22.07 -10.92
CA THR A 232 0.72 -22.48 -11.48
C THR A 232 -0.07 -21.27 -11.99
N ILE A 233 -0.13 -20.18 -11.24
CA ILE A 233 -0.87 -18.98 -11.65
C ILE A 233 -0.17 -18.32 -12.84
N LEU A 234 1.15 -18.10 -12.76
CA LEU A 234 1.89 -17.38 -13.79
C LEU A 234 2.04 -18.23 -15.06
N GLY A 235 2.45 -19.49 -14.90
CA GLY A 235 2.59 -20.44 -16.00
C GLY A 235 1.24 -20.81 -16.61
N GLY A 236 0.21 -21.00 -15.79
CA GLY A 236 -1.15 -21.27 -16.27
C GLY A 236 -1.75 -20.10 -17.04
N TYR A 237 -1.57 -18.86 -16.56
CA TYR A 237 -1.98 -17.65 -17.28
C TYR A 237 -1.23 -17.47 -18.59
N TRP A 238 0.08 -17.68 -18.58
CA TRP A 238 0.89 -17.63 -19.79
C TRP A 238 0.44 -18.68 -20.81
N PHE A 239 0.22 -19.92 -20.36
CA PHE A 239 -0.24 -21.02 -21.19
C PHE A 239 -1.63 -20.73 -21.79
N PHE A 240 -2.55 -20.22 -20.97
CA PHE A 240 -3.88 -19.81 -21.41
C PHE A 240 -3.86 -18.80 -22.57
N PHE A 241 -2.93 -17.84 -22.56
CA PHE A 241 -2.73 -16.93 -23.69
C PHE A 241 -2.09 -17.67 -24.88
N TYR A 242 -1.03 -18.44 -24.63
CA TYR A 242 -0.28 -19.14 -25.68
C TYR A 242 -1.15 -20.07 -26.52
N GLN A 243 -2.09 -20.80 -25.90
CA GLN A 243 -2.98 -21.75 -26.58
C GLN A 243 -4.18 -21.07 -27.26
N TYR A 244 -4.44 -19.79 -26.98
CA TYR A 244 -5.57 -19.08 -27.54
C TYR A 244 -5.28 -18.63 -28.97
N MET A 245 -6.03 -19.19 -29.92
CA MET A 245 -6.06 -18.75 -31.31
C MET A 245 -7.46 -18.20 -31.60
N PRO A 246 -7.60 -16.92 -32.00
CA PRO A 246 -8.91 -16.37 -32.33
C PRO A 246 -9.51 -17.10 -33.54
N PRO A 247 -10.81 -17.45 -33.52
CA PRO A 247 -11.55 -17.93 -34.68
C PRO A 247 -11.38 -16.98 -35.90
N GLU A 248 -11.36 -17.53 -37.11
CA GLU A 248 -11.08 -16.76 -38.34
C GLU A 248 -12.11 -15.66 -38.60
N ASP A 249 -13.37 -15.91 -38.26
CA ASP A 249 -14.49 -14.97 -38.34
C ASP A 249 -14.33 -13.81 -37.35
N GLU A 250 -13.95 -14.10 -36.11
CA GLU A 250 -13.68 -13.08 -35.10
C GLU A 250 -12.46 -12.23 -35.48
N LEU A 251 -11.39 -12.87 -35.98
CA LEU A 251 -10.20 -12.17 -36.43
C LEU A 251 -10.51 -11.22 -37.60
N ALA A 252 -11.31 -11.67 -38.57
CA ALA A 252 -11.74 -10.82 -39.69
C ALA A 252 -12.55 -9.62 -39.21
N ALA A 253 -13.51 -9.83 -38.28
CA ALA A 253 -14.32 -8.75 -37.71
C ALA A 253 -13.44 -7.72 -36.96
N VAL A 254 -12.47 -8.18 -36.16
CA VAL A 254 -11.54 -7.31 -35.43
C VAL A 254 -10.68 -6.49 -36.40
N LYS A 255 -10.16 -7.12 -37.47
CA LYS A 255 -9.36 -6.42 -38.49
C LYS A 255 -10.17 -5.33 -39.20
N THR A 256 -11.39 -5.63 -39.59
CA THR A 256 -12.30 -4.66 -40.22
C THR A 256 -12.60 -3.50 -39.29
N TYR A 257 -12.95 -3.78 -38.03
CA TYR A 257 -13.21 -2.75 -37.03
C TYR A 257 -11.99 -1.82 -36.81
N LEU A 258 -10.79 -2.40 -36.66
CA LEU A 258 -9.58 -1.62 -36.42
C LEU A 258 -9.22 -0.72 -37.61
N LYS A 259 -9.45 -1.20 -38.83
CA LYS A 259 -9.16 -0.45 -40.05
C LYS A 259 -10.21 0.63 -40.34
N GLU A 260 -11.49 0.29 -40.21
CA GLU A 260 -12.59 1.17 -40.61
C GLU A 260 -12.98 2.18 -39.53
N VAL A 261 -12.93 1.78 -38.25
CA VAL A 261 -13.39 2.61 -37.13
C VAL A 261 -12.24 3.28 -36.40
N GLN A 262 -11.16 2.53 -36.13
CA GLN A 262 -9.99 3.06 -35.42
C GLN A 262 -8.94 3.66 -36.36
N HIS A 263 -9.10 3.49 -37.69
CA HIS A 263 -8.15 3.93 -38.70
C HIS A 263 -6.71 3.47 -38.45
N LYS A 264 -6.54 2.28 -37.84
CA LYS A 264 -5.24 1.69 -37.53
C LYS A 264 -4.87 0.62 -38.56
N ASP A 265 -3.66 0.70 -39.08
CA ASP A 265 -3.11 -0.30 -39.99
C ASP A 265 -2.58 -1.54 -39.23
N GLU A 266 -2.40 -2.67 -39.93
CA GLU A 266 -1.95 -3.94 -39.33
C GLU A 266 -0.62 -3.83 -38.57
N ALA A 267 0.27 -2.96 -39.02
CA ALA A 267 1.54 -2.69 -38.35
C ALA A 267 1.38 -1.88 -37.04
N GLU A 268 0.29 -1.14 -36.86
CA GLU A 268 0.08 -0.28 -35.69
C GLU A 268 -0.61 -1.02 -34.54
N TRP A 269 -1.45 -2.02 -34.85
CA TRP A 269 -2.17 -2.79 -33.84
C TRP A 269 -1.55 -4.16 -33.54
N SER A 270 -0.61 -4.66 -34.36
CA SER A 270 0.16 -5.88 -34.07
C SER A 270 1.50 -5.55 -33.41
N GLN A 271 1.63 -5.84 -32.11
CA GLN A 271 2.86 -5.52 -31.36
C GLN A 271 3.92 -6.63 -31.46
N PHE A 272 3.47 -7.87 -31.67
CA PHE A 272 4.31 -9.06 -31.70
C PHE A 272 3.97 -9.95 -32.90
N SER A 273 5.00 -10.66 -33.38
CA SER A 273 4.90 -11.65 -34.46
C SER A 273 5.34 -13.05 -33.98
N GLY A 274 4.99 -14.09 -34.75
CA GLY A 274 5.29 -15.48 -34.41
C GLY A 274 4.59 -15.93 -33.12
N ILE A 275 5.33 -16.53 -32.19
CA ILE A 275 4.79 -17.01 -30.90
C ILE A 275 4.18 -15.86 -30.08
N GLY A 276 4.68 -14.63 -30.22
CA GLY A 276 4.20 -13.48 -29.47
C GLY A 276 2.81 -12.98 -29.89
N SER A 277 2.28 -13.41 -31.04
CA SER A 277 1.00 -12.90 -31.56
C SER A 277 -0.19 -13.16 -30.63
N ALA A 278 -0.10 -14.20 -29.79
CA ALA A 278 -1.08 -14.51 -28.76
C ALA A 278 -1.23 -13.42 -27.69
N TRP A 279 -0.24 -12.53 -27.55
CA TRP A 279 -0.25 -11.40 -26.61
C TRP A 279 -0.51 -10.04 -27.28
N ASN A 280 -0.96 -10.01 -28.55
CA ASN A 280 -1.36 -8.76 -29.21
C ASN A 280 -2.64 -8.20 -28.58
N LYS A 281 -2.71 -6.87 -28.44
CA LYS A 281 -3.76 -6.16 -27.68
C LYS A 281 -5.19 -6.56 -28.01
N HIS A 282 -5.48 -6.67 -29.30
CA HIS A 282 -6.86 -6.81 -29.77
C HIS A 282 -7.25 -8.26 -30.08
N THR A 283 -6.27 -9.17 -30.19
CA THR A 283 -6.49 -10.55 -30.65
C THR A 283 -6.17 -11.60 -29.58
N ASN A 284 -5.76 -11.18 -28.38
CA ASN A 284 -5.47 -12.09 -27.28
C ASN A 284 -6.74 -12.65 -26.62
N ALA A 285 -6.54 -13.64 -25.74
CA ALA A 285 -7.61 -14.32 -25.02
C ALA A 285 -8.46 -13.38 -24.16
N ALA A 286 -7.85 -12.39 -23.50
CA ALA A 286 -8.58 -11.44 -22.65
C ALA A 286 -9.49 -10.53 -23.48
N ALA A 287 -9.00 -10.05 -24.63
CA ALA A 287 -9.79 -9.23 -25.55
C ALA A 287 -11.02 -9.99 -26.07
N ALA A 288 -10.92 -11.31 -26.25
CA ALA A 288 -12.06 -12.13 -26.64
C ALA A 288 -13.10 -12.29 -25.53
N VAL A 289 -12.65 -12.45 -24.28
CA VAL A 289 -13.54 -12.47 -23.12
C VAL A 289 -14.24 -11.11 -22.94
N ASP A 290 -13.50 -10.00 -23.07
CA ASP A 290 -14.06 -8.65 -22.95
C ASP A 290 -15.10 -8.35 -24.03
N ARG A 291 -15.00 -8.96 -25.23
CA ARG A 291 -16.01 -8.83 -26.29
C ARG A 291 -17.33 -9.56 -25.98
N GLN A 292 -17.31 -10.52 -25.07
CA GLN A 292 -18.48 -11.34 -24.70
C GLN A 292 -19.22 -10.82 -23.46
N LEU A 293 -18.61 -9.88 -22.71
CA LEU A 293 -19.14 -9.25 -21.50
C LEU A 293 -19.88 -7.94 -21.82
#